data_AF-A0A1H3UJ46-F1
#
_entry.id   AF-A0A1H3UJ46-F1
#
_cell.length_a   1.000
_cell.length_b   1.000
_cell.length_c   1.000
_cell.angle_alpha   90.00
_cell.angle_beta   90.00
_cell.angle_gamma   90.00
#
_symmetry.space_group_name_H-M   'P 1'
#
loop_
_entity.id
_entity.type
_entity.pdbx_description
1 polymer ?
#
loop_
_entity_poly.entity_id
_entity_poly.type
_entity_poly.pdbx_seq_one_letter_code
_entity_poly.pdbx_strand_id
1 'polypeptide(L)'
;MDIKEFCLVHEFDMSKCAVAPGGGGFTMTELETSPIQFLSLAEDDFERGGLSALVNATTNVKRAIVCQLDQLLISFGYPSLRWNVPKKIERLRALGLLAPSLLRKVVNMRNILEHEYKTPELEIVEEALDIASLFVMSASAMFIPFDDVLEFSLPENAARDSSVSHITAGLNREPSRVFYTLYAYESGEYAGRCVGQCEIQSGHVLFEAMVKLSASLMLRYKVKEALSNFDTAYSQL
;
A
#
# COMPACT_ATOMS: atom_id res chain seq x y z
N MET A 1 -9.29 21.07 11.48
CA MET A 1 -10.37 20.26 12.06
C MET A 1 -9.89 18.84 12.09
N ASP A 2 -9.93 18.21 13.27
CA ASP A 2 -9.64 16.78 13.41
C ASP A 2 -10.81 15.95 12.85
N ILE A 3 -10.57 14.68 12.49
CA ILE A 3 -11.58 13.79 11.93
C ILE A 3 -12.78 13.59 12.88
N LYS A 4 -12.54 13.55 14.19
CA LYS A 4 -13.62 13.41 15.18
C LYS A 4 -14.55 14.61 15.17
N GLU A 5 -13.96 15.81 15.18
CA GLU A 5 -14.70 17.08 15.10
C GLU A 5 -15.46 17.18 13.77
N PHE A 6 -14.84 16.77 12.66
CA PHE A 6 -15.48 16.72 11.34
C PHE A 6 -16.72 15.82 11.33
N CYS A 7 -16.61 14.58 11.82
CA CYS A 7 -17.76 13.67 11.89
C CYS A 7 -18.87 14.20 12.81
N LEU A 8 -18.52 14.85 13.94
CA LEU A 8 -19.49 15.44 14.87
C LEU A 8 -20.23 16.63 14.25
N VAL A 9 -19.51 17.56 13.62
CA VAL A 9 -20.11 18.76 12.98
C VAL A 9 -21.07 18.39 11.86
N HIS A 10 -20.81 17.29 11.17
CA HIS A 10 -21.62 16.81 10.05
C HIS A 10 -22.61 15.70 10.43
N GLU A 11 -22.72 15.37 11.73
CA GLU A 11 -23.60 14.31 12.26
C GLU A 11 -23.47 12.98 11.51
N PHE A 12 -22.26 12.65 11.03
CA PHE A 12 -22.01 11.53 10.14
C PHE A 12 -21.18 10.43 10.82
N ASP A 13 -21.76 9.24 10.93
CA ASP A 13 -21.12 8.06 11.53
C ASP A 13 -20.59 7.12 10.44
N MET A 14 -19.27 7.16 10.24
CA MET A 14 -18.61 6.36 9.19
C MET A 14 -18.69 4.84 9.45
N SER A 15 -18.91 4.40 10.70
CA SER A 15 -19.04 2.96 11.03
C SER A 15 -20.38 2.35 10.60
N LYS A 16 -21.37 3.20 10.27
CA LYS A 16 -22.69 2.79 9.79
C LYS A 16 -22.86 2.91 8.28
N CYS A 17 -21.78 3.18 7.56
CA CYS A 17 -21.80 3.45 6.13
C CYS A 17 -21.46 2.22 5.29
N ALA A 18 -22.01 2.18 4.08
CA ALA A 18 -21.44 1.35 3.03
C ALA A 18 -20.16 2.03 2.51
N VAL A 19 -19.15 1.23 2.16
CA VAL A 19 -17.89 1.74 1.59
C VAL A 19 -17.69 1.17 0.19
N ALA A 20 -17.43 2.05 -0.77
CA ALA A 20 -17.15 1.69 -2.16
C ALA A 20 -15.87 2.36 -2.66
N PRO A 21 -15.17 1.74 -3.62
CA PRO A 21 -14.14 2.42 -4.40
C PRO A 21 -14.76 3.54 -5.25
N GLY A 22 -14.16 4.74 -5.18
CA GLY A 22 -14.54 5.91 -5.97
C GLY A 22 -13.70 6.11 -7.24
N GLY A 23 -12.74 5.21 -7.49
CA GLY A 23 -11.74 5.35 -8.54
C GLY A 23 -10.48 6.04 -8.04
N GLY A 24 -9.55 6.29 -8.94
CA GLY A 24 -8.27 6.85 -8.54
C GLY A 24 -7.20 6.87 -9.61
N GLY A 25 -6.11 7.53 -9.28
CA GLY A 25 -4.90 7.64 -10.10
C GLY A 25 -3.63 7.64 -9.25
N PHE A 26 -3.68 7.19 -7.99
CA PHE A 26 -2.51 7.16 -7.13
C PHE A 26 -1.43 6.22 -7.68
N THR A 27 -0.25 6.78 -7.92
CA THR A 27 0.90 6.04 -8.46
C THR A 27 2.03 5.93 -7.44
N MET A 28 2.83 4.88 -7.59
CA MET A 28 4.03 4.72 -6.79
C MET A 28 5.02 5.88 -6.99
N THR A 29 5.81 6.15 -5.96
CA THR A 29 6.93 7.10 -6.03
C THR A 29 7.95 6.59 -7.03
N GLU A 30 8.43 7.49 -7.89
CA GLU A 30 9.55 7.20 -8.78
C GLU A 30 10.85 7.16 -7.99
N LEU A 31 11.68 6.17 -8.29
CA LEU A 31 13.02 6.01 -7.74
C LEU A 31 14.01 6.14 -8.91
N GLU A 32 15.19 6.70 -8.64
CA GLU A 32 16.27 6.84 -9.63
C GLU A 32 16.64 5.50 -10.26
N THR A 33 16.73 4.44 -9.44
CA THR A 33 16.80 3.06 -9.91
C THR A 33 15.60 2.29 -9.37
N SER A 34 14.77 1.84 -10.29
CA SER A 34 13.52 1.14 -10.00
C SER A 34 13.74 -0.33 -9.63
N PRO A 35 12.77 -0.97 -8.95
CA PRO A 35 12.80 -2.40 -8.68
C PRO A 35 12.92 -3.25 -9.94
N ILE A 36 12.25 -2.84 -11.03
CA ILE A 36 12.27 -3.56 -12.31
C ILE A 36 13.66 -3.53 -12.97
N GLN A 37 14.41 -2.43 -12.81
CA GLN A 37 15.79 -2.35 -13.30
C GLN A 37 16.71 -3.30 -12.54
N PHE A 38 16.59 -3.39 -11.21
CA PHE A 38 17.34 -4.40 -10.46
C PHE A 38 16.96 -5.82 -10.85
N LEU A 39 15.68 -6.07 -11.13
CA LEU A 39 15.22 -7.38 -11.57
C LEU A 39 15.83 -7.74 -12.93
N SER A 40 15.75 -6.85 -13.92
CA SER A 40 16.34 -7.07 -15.24
C SER A 40 17.84 -7.29 -15.18
N LEU A 41 18.58 -6.55 -14.34
CA LEU A 41 20.01 -6.80 -14.12
C LEU A 41 20.27 -8.19 -13.53
N ALA A 42 19.37 -8.69 -12.68
CA ALA A 42 19.50 -10.01 -12.09
C ALA A 42 19.24 -11.13 -13.11
N GLU A 43 18.23 -10.95 -13.97
CA GLU A 43 17.89 -11.84 -15.08
C GLU A 43 19.05 -11.91 -16.08
N ASP A 44 19.56 -10.76 -16.55
CA ASP A 44 20.69 -10.67 -17.47
C ASP A 44 21.95 -11.37 -16.92
N ASP A 45 22.25 -11.17 -15.63
CA ASP A 45 23.40 -11.81 -14.98
C ASP A 45 23.20 -13.32 -14.82
N PHE A 46 21.98 -13.77 -14.53
CA PHE A 46 21.68 -15.21 -14.41
C PHE A 46 21.81 -15.91 -15.77
N GLU A 47 21.26 -15.33 -16.84
CA GLU A 47 21.37 -15.84 -18.21
C GLU A 47 22.82 -15.89 -18.71
N ARG A 48 23.62 -14.86 -18.40
CA ARG A 48 25.04 -14.82 -18.80
C ARG A 48 25.84 -15.97 -18.19
N GLY A 49 25.48 -16.38 -16.97
CA GLY A 49 26.13 -17.46 -16.25
C GLY A 49 27.57 -17.17 -15.79
N GLY A 50 28.14 -18.13 -15.09
CA GLY A 50 29.46 -18.02 -14.45
C GLY A 50 29.42 -17.40 -13.06
N LEU A 51 30.50 -17.60 -12.30
CA LEU A 51 30.56 -17.29 -10.88
C LEU A 51 30.25 -15.81 -10.56
N SER A 52 30.87 -14.87 -11.28
CA SER A 52 30.66 -13.44 -11.07
C SER A 52 29.21 -13.04 -11.32
N ALA A 53 28.62 -13.58 -12.40
CA ALA A 53 27.25 -13.29 -12.78
C ALA A 53 26.26 -13.88 -11.76
N LEU A 54 26.48 -15.10 -11.26
CA LEU A 54 25.63 -15.71 -10.24
C LEU A 54 25.63 -14.93 -8.91
N VAL A 55 26.79 -14.42 -8.49
CA VAL A 55 26.92 -13.56 -7.29
C VAL A 55 26.18 -12.22 -7.49
N ASN A 56 26.29 -11.64 -8.69
CA ASN A 56 25.61 -10.39 -9.01
C ASN A 56 24.09 -10.58 -9.11
N ALA A 57 23.62 -11.63 -9.78
CA ALA A 57 22.21 -12.01 -9.85
C ALA A 57 21.61 -12.13 -8.45
N THR A 58 22.25 -12.88 -7.55
CA THR A 58 21.83 -13.01 -6.14
C THR A 58 21.72 -11.65 -5.43
N THR A 59 22.68 -10.76 -5.68
CA THR A 59 22.68 -9.41 -5.08
C THR A 59 21.57 -8.54 -5.65
N ASN A 60 21.32 -8.60 -6.95
CA ASN A 60 20.32 -7.80 -7.65
C ASN A 60 18.89 -8.28 -7.38
N VAL A 61 18.64 -9.59 -7.24
CA VAL A 61 17.36 -10.15 -6.75
C VAL A 61 16.96 -9.53 -5.41
N LYS A 62 17.89 -9.53 -4.43
CA LYS A 62 17.64 -8.92 -3.12
C LYS A 62 17.33 -7.42 -3.26
N ARG A 63 18.08 -6.70 -4.10
CA ARG A 63 17.87 -5.28 -4.34
C ARG A 63 16.51 -5.01 -4.98
N ALA A 64 16.07 -5.83 -5.93
CA ALA A 64 14.74 -5.70 -6.54
C ALA A 64 13.64 -5.81 -5.48
N ILE A 65 13.68 -6.85 -4.63
CA ILE A 65 12.70 -7.03 -3.54
C ILE A 65 12.75 -5.87 -2.54
N VAL A 66 13.95 -5.53 -2.02
CA VAL A 66 14.07 -4.48 -1.00
C VAL A 66 13.68 -3.11 -1.56
N CYS A 67 14.08 -2.81 -2.80
CA CYS A 67 13.68 -1.59 -3.51
C CYS A 67 12.17 -1.52 -3.68
N GLN A 68 11.49 -2.62 -4.05
CA GLN A 68 10.04 -2.64 -4.17
C GLN A 68 9.34 -2.42 -2.83
N LEU A 69 9.85 -3.03 -1.74
CA LEU A 69 9.34 -2.79 -0.39
C LEU A 69 9.48 -1.31 -0.01
N ASP A 70 10.64 -0.71 -0.30
CA ASP A 70 10.91 0.70 -0.05
C ASP A 70 10.01 1.61 -0.89
N GLN A 71 9.85 1.34 -2.19
CA GLN A 71 9.02 2.10 -3.09
C GLN A 71 7.56 2.15 -2.61
N LEU A 72 6.99 1.00 -2.25
CA LEU A 72 5.63 0.92 -1.71
C LEU A 72 5.48 1.75 -0.44
N LEU A 73 6.38 1.56 0.53
CA LEU A 73 6.32 2.26 1.82
C LEU A 73 6.50 3.77 1.69
N ILE A 74 7.45 4.22 0.88
CA ILE A 74 7.67 5.64 0.61
C ILE A 74 6.45 6.24 -0.09
N SER A 75 5.81 5.50 -1.01
CA SER A 75 4.59 5.96 -1.67
C SER A 75 3.49 6.29 -0.66
N PHE A 76 3.37 5.51 0.42
CA PHE A 76 2.41 5.79 1.51
C PHE A 76 2.96 6.70 2.63
N GLY A 77 4.10 7.37 2.42
CA GLY A 77 4.64 8.37 3.35
C GLY A 77 5.54 7.82 4.45
N TYR A 78 5.99 6.56 4.36
CA TYR A 78 6.86 5.96 5.37
C TYR A 78 8.36 6.11 5.02
N PRO A 79 9.22 6.57 5.95
CA PRO A 79 10.66 6.73 5.72
C PRO A 79 11.40 5.38 5.84
N SER A 80 11.14 4.47 4.90
CA SER A 80 11.55 3.06 5.01
C SER A 80 13.01 2.77 4.70
N LEU A 81 13.75 3.68 4.05
CA LEU A 81 15.12 3.43 3.58
C LEU A 81 16.07 2.92 4.68
N ARG A 82 15.89 3.38 5.92
CA ARG A 82 16.71 2.98 7.08
C ARG A 82 16.15 1.77 7.85
N TRP A 83 15.01 1.24 7.44
CA TRP A 83 14.38 0.11 8.12
C TRP A 83 14.99 -1.22 7.66
N ASN A 84 15.08 -2.16 8.59
CA ASN A 84 15.39 -3.54 8.25
C ASN A 84 14.21 -4.19 7.50
N VAL A 85 14.50 -5.27 6.77
CA VAL A 85 13.50 -5.96 5.95
C VAL A 85 12.31 -6.52 6.76
N PRO A 86 12.51 -7.11 7.95
CA PRO A 86 11.39 -7.54 8.79
C PRO A 86 10.39 -6.41 9.09
N LYS A 87 10.88 -5.23 9.49
CA LYS A 87 10.04 -4.05 9.78
C LYS A 87 9.30 -3.55 8.53
N LYS A 88 9.96 -3.58 7.36
CA LYS A 88 9.34 -3.23 6.06
C LYS A 88 8.15 -4.15 5.74
N ILE A 89 8.37 -5.46 5.83
CA ILE A 89 7.34 -6.48 5.58
C ILE A 89 6.18 -6.35 6.57
N GLU A 90 6.48 -6.10 7.85
CA GLU A 90 5.46 -5.90 8.88
C GLU A 90 4.59 -4.67 8.58
N ARG A 91 5.20 -3.54 8.24
CA ARG A 91 4.46 -2.31 7.93
C ARG A 91 3.60 -2.46 6.67
N LEU A 92 4.11 -3.09 5.61
CA LEU A 92 3.28 -3.35 4.42
C LEU A 92 2.08 -4.27 4.72
N ARG A 93 2.28 -5.28 5.57
CA ARG A 93 1.19 -6.15 6.01
C ARG A 93 0.13 -5.37 6.81
N ALA A 94 0.56 -4.43 7.65
CA ALA A 94 -0.36 -3.56 8.38
C ALA A 94 -1.22 -2.71 7.43
N LEU A 95 -0.64 -2.23 6.32
CA LEU A 95 -1.35 -1.53 5.24
C LEU A 95 -2.24 -2.45 4.37
N GLY A 96 -2.34 -3.75 4.68
CA GLY A 96 -3.14 -4.69 3.89
C GLY A 96 -2.50 -5.12 2.58
N LEU A 97 -1.26 -4.72 2.30
CA LEU A 97 -0.56 -5.04 1.07
C LEU A 97 0.07 -6.43 1.16
N LEU A 98 0.12 -7.12 0.01
CA LEU A 98 0.65 -8.47 -0.09
C LEU A 98 2.17 -8.46 0.15
N ALA A 99 2.59 -9.02 1.28
CA ALA A 99 3.99 -9.21 1.64
C ALA A 99 4.26 -10.68 2.04
N PRO A 100 4.55 -11.56 1.05
CA PRO A 100 4.78 -12.98 1.30
C PRO A 100 5.92 -13.22 2.29
N SER A 101 5.76 -14.21 3.17
CA SER A 101 6.82 -14.66 4.08
C SER A 101 8.05 -15.16 3.32
N LEU A 102 7.85 -15.64 2.09
CA LEU A 102 8.87 -16.16 1.19
C LEU A 102 9.92 -15.10 0.83
N LEU A 103 9.57 -13.81 0.83
CA LEU A 103 10.53 -12.70 0.62
C LEU A 103 11.68 -12.73 1.63
N ARG A 104 11.43 -13.22 2.86
CA ARG A 104 12.50 -13.35 3.87
C ARG A 104 13.53 -14.40 3.49
N LYS A 105 13.14 -15.47 2.82
CA LYS A 105 14.09 -16.50 2.36
C LYS A 105 15.05 -15.91 1.35
N VAL A 106 14.51 -15.20 0.35
CA VAL A 106 15.29 -14.59 -0.72
C VAL A 106 16.23 -13.51 -0.19
N VAL A 107 15.75 -12.62 0.68
CA VAL A 107 16.58 -11.55 1.24
C VAL A 107 17.74 -12.09 2.08
N ASN A 108 17.55 -13.24 2.74
CA ASN A 108 18.57 -13.89 3.56
C ASN A 108 19.56 -14.72 2.74
N MET A 109 19.32 -14.94 1.44
CA MET A 109 20.22 -15.70 0.56
C MET A 109 21.64 -15.13 0.54
N ARG A 110 21.79 -13.81 0.69
CA ARG A 110 23.10 -13.17 0.75
C ARG A 110 23.91 -13.55 2.00
N ASN A 111 23.28 -14.08 3.05
CA ASN A 111 24.01 -14.59 4.21
C ASN A 111 24.97 -15.73 3.83
N ILE A 112 24.60 -16.53 2.82
CA ILE A 112 25.46 -17.60 2.28
C ILE A 112 26.73 -16.98 1.64
N LEU A 113 26.56 -15.88 0.90
CA LEU A 113 27.66 -15.15 0.29
C LEU A 113 28.51 -14.36 1.30
N GLU A 114 27.88 -13.75 2.31
CA GLU A 114 28.50 -12.77 3.21
C GLU A 114 29.06 -13.39 4.50
N HIS A 115 28.51 -14.51 4.96
CA HIS A 115 28.87 -15.13 6.24
C HIS A 115 29.39 -16.55 6.08
N GLU A 116 28.92 -17.29 5.09
CA GLU A 116 29.47 -18.62 4.77
C GLU A 116 30.53 -18.58 3.66
N TYR A 117 30.62 -17.46 2.92
CA TYR A 117 31.52 -17.28 1.78
C TYR A 117 31.39 -18.39 0.72
N LYS A 118 30.17 -18.92 0.55
CA LYS A 118 29.85 -19.96 -0.44
C LYS A 118 29.11 -19.36 -1.61
N THR A 119 29.36 -19.92 -2.80
CA THR A 119 28.56 -19.65 -3.99
C THR A 119 27.18 -20.28 -3.81
N PRO A 120 26.08 -19.54 -4.02
CA PRO A 120 24.74 -20.12 -4.01
C PRO A 120 24.58 -21.09 -5.18
N GLU A 121 23.77 -22.12 -4.97
CA GLU A 121 23.44 -23.08 -6.02
C GLU A 121 22.55 -22.42 -7.09
N LEU A 122 22.71 -22.83 -8.36
CA LEU A 122 21.99 -22.23 -9.48
C LEU A 122 20.47 -22.28 -9.27
N GLU A 123 19.95 -23.43 -8.85
CA GLU A 123 18.53 -23.69 -8.58
C GLU A 123 17.97 -22.74 -7.50
N ILE A 124 18.77 -22.45 -6.47
CA ILE A 124 18.39 -21.52 -5.40
C ILE A 124 18.26 -20.10 -5.95
N VAL A 125 19.18 -19.67 -6.82
CA VAL A 125 19.14 -18.32 -7.43
C VAL A 125 17.97 -18.21 -8.41
N GLU A 126 17.66 -19.26 -9.16
CA GLU A 126 16.50 -19.35 -10.04
C GLU A 126 15.19 -19.19 -9.26
N GLU A 127 15.01 -19.95 -8.16
CA GLU A 127 13.85 -19.80 -7.27
C GLU A 127 13.73 -18.36 -6.74
N ALA A 128 14.87 -17.75 -6.39
CA ALA A 128 14.95 -16.37 -5.92
C ALA A 128 14.45 -15.36 -6.96
N LEU A 129 14.84 -15.56 -8.22
CA LEU A 129 14.43 -14.75 -9.36
C LEU A 129 12.92 -14.85 -9.55
N ASP A 130 12.36 -16.05 -9.62
CA ASP A 130 10.91 -16.25 -9.79
C ASP A 130 10.11 -15.52 -8.70
N ILE A 131 10.56 -15.63 -7.45
CA ILE A 131 9.92 -14.96 -6.31
C ILE A 131 10.01 -13.43 -6.46
N ALA A 132 11.16 -12.91 -6.86
CA ALA A 132 11.35 -11.48 -7.07
C ALA A 132 10.52 -10.97 -8.25
N SER A 133 10.48 -11.68 -9.37
CA SER A 133 9.68 -11.33 -10.55
C SER A 133 8.19 -11.29 -10.19
N LEU A 134 7.67 -12.34 -9.55
CA LEU A 134 6.28 -12.37 -9.10
C LEU A 134 5.96 -11.21 -8.16
N PHE A 135 6.83 -10.92 -7.19
CA PHE A 135 6.60 -9.85 -6.23
C PHE A 135 6.64 -8.46 -6.87
N VAL A 136 7.69 -8.17 -7.65
CA VAL A 136 7.88 -6.85 -8.29
C VAL A 136 6.78 -6.58 -9.33
N MET A 137 6.44 -7.57 -10.16
CA MET A 137 5.40 -7.41 -11.18
C MET A 137 4.01 -7.27 -10.55
N SER A 138 3.67 -8.10 -9.54
CA SER A 138 2.36 -8.01 -8.89
C SER A 138 2.18 -6.72 -8.09
N ALA A 139 3.23 -6.27 -7.40
CA ALA A 139 3.23 -4.97 -6.73
C ALA A 139 3.06 -3.82 -7.73
N SER A 140 3.80 -3.86 -8.86
CA SER A 140 3.68 -2.85 -9.92
C SER A 140 2.29 -2.79 -10.53
N ALA A 141 1.71 -3.95 -10.86
CA ALA A 141 0.38 -4.05 -11.45
C ALA A 141 -0.74 -3.53 -10.52
N MET A 142 -0.58 -3.64 -9.20
CA MET A 142 -1.55 -3.14 -8.23
C MET A 142 -1.69 -1.60 -8.26
N PHE A 143 -0.74 -0.86 -8.82
CA PHE A 143 -0.75 0.61 -8.81
C PHE A 143 -1.02 1.25 -10.18
N ILE A 144 -1.65 0.50 -11.10
CA ILE A 144 -1.96 0.96 -12.46
C ILE A 144 -3.44 0.67 -12.84
N PRO A 145 -4.40 1.51 -12.43
CA PRO A 145 -4.33 2.48 -11.33
C PRO A 145 -4.68 1.83 -9.97
N PHE A 146 -4.14 2.40 -8.89
CA PHE A 146 -4.62 2.10 -7.54
C PHE A 146 -5.91 2.89 -7.28
N ASP A 147 -6.95 2.21 -6.80
CA ASP A 147 -8.18 2.87 -6.38
C ASP A 147 -7.94 3.56 -5.04
N ASP A 148 -7.82 4.88 -5.08
CA ASP A 148 -7.32 5.69 -3.98
C ASP A 148 -8.37 6.60 -3.34
N VAL A 149 -9.59 6.55 -3.89
CA VAL A 149 -10.77 7.22 -3.33
C VAL A 149 -11.69 6.19 -2.67
N LEU A 150 -12.03 6.41 -1.40
CA LEU A 150 -13.07 5.68 -0.69
C LEU A 150 -14.32 6.54 -0.58
N GLU A 151 -15.47 6.00 -0.95
CA GLU A 151 -16.78 6.63 -0.79
C GLU A 151 -17.54 5.94 0.34
N PHE A 152 -17.86 6.70 1.38
CA PHE A 152 -18.68 6.30 2.52
C PHE A 152 -20.08 6.87 2.34
N SER A 153 -21.08 6.00 2.12
CA SER A 153 -22.47 6.41 1.90
C SER A 153 -23.39 5.84 2.98
N LEU A 154 -24.33 6.67 3.43
CA LEU A 154 -25.40 6.21 4.32
C LEU A 154 -26.38 5.30 3.55
N PRO A 155 -26.99 4.31 4.22
CA PRO A 155 -28.11 3.58 3.64
C PRO A 155 -29.23 4.55 3.19
N GLU A 156 -29.91 4.26 2.08
CA GLU A 156 -30.91 5.16 1.46
C GLU A 156 -31.95 5.71 2.45
N ASN A 157 -32.37 4.91 3.42
CA ASN A 157 -33.35 5.31 4.43
C ASN A 157 -32.79 6.34 5.44
N ALA A 158 -31.50 6.23 5.80
CA ALA A 158 -30.82 7.15 6.72
C ALA A 158 -30.35 8.44 6.02
N ALA A 159 -30.04 8.36 4.72
CA ALA A 159 -29.60 9.50 3.92
C ALA A 159 -30.67 10.59 3.76
N ARG A 160 -31.97 10.25 3.84
CA ARG A 160 -33.09 11.20 3.69
C ARG A 160 -33.25 12.15 4.87
N ASP A 161 -32.83 11.72 6.06
CA ASP A 161 -32.98 12.47 7.30
C ASP A 161 -31.67 13.17 7.70
N SER A 162 -30.57 12.91 7.00
CA SER A 162 -29.25 13.49 7.25
C SER A 162 -28.97 14.71 6.38
N SER A 163 -28.26 15.70 6.94
CA SER A 163 -27.75 16.85 6.19
C SER A 163 -26.64 16.44 5.21
N VAL A 164 -25.85 15.42 5.56
CA VAL A 164 -24.76 14.87 4.74
C VAL A 164 -25.13 13.47 4.24
N SER A 165 -25.03 13.26 2.93
CA SER A 165 -25.39 11.99 2.28
C SER A 165 -24.21 11.02 2.20
N HIS A 166 -23.02 11.54 1.90
CA HIS A 166 -21.82 10.75 1.73
C HIS A 166 -20.57 11.57 2.05
N ILE A 167 -19.49 10.83 2.36
CA ILE A 167 -18.14 11.33 2.53
C ILE A 167 -17.25 10.63 1.51
N THR A 168 -16.47 11.40 0.75
CA THR A 168 -15.38 10.84 -0.06
C THR A 168 -14.06 11.06 0.65
N ALA A 169 -13.12 10.14 0.47
CA ALA A 169 -11.78 10.24 1.01
C ALA A 169 -10.75 9.87 -0.05
N GLY A 170 -10.06 10.87 -0.61
CA GLY A 170 -9.04 10.67 -1.65
C GLY A 170 -7.62 10.70 -1.08
N LEU A 171 -6.75 9.80 -1.54
CA LEU A 171 -5.36 9.73 -1.11
C LEU A 171 -4.50 10.73 -1.90
N ASN A 172 -3.82 11.61 -1.19
CA ASN A 172 -3.00 12.66 -1.77
C ASN A 172 -1.55 12.51 -1.33
N ARG A 173 -0.64 12.92 -2.22
CA ARG A 173 0.80 12.99 -1.96
C ARG A 173 1.34 14.36 -2.35
N GLU A 174 2.05 14.96 -1.40
CA GLU A 174 2.91 16.13 -1.58
C GLU A 174 4.37 15.71 -1.34
N PRO A 175 5.38 16.52 -1.71
CA PRO A 175 6.80 16.16 -1.54
C PRO A 175 7.20 15.77 -0.11
N SER A 176 6.52 16.30 0.92
CA SER A 176 6.85 16.09 2.33
C SER A 176 5.85 15.24 3.11
N ARG A 177 4.69 14.91 2.52
CA ARG A 177 3.60 14.23 3.25
C ARG A 177 2.67 13.45 2.32
N VAL A 178 2.05 12.42 2.90
CA VAL A 178 0.99 11.63 2.27
C VAL A 178 -0.19 11.63 3.23
N PHE A 179 -1.39 11.88 2.73
CA PHE A 179 -2.58 12.09 3.56
C PHE A 179 -3.85 11.79 2.78
N TYR A 180 -4.92 11.44 3.48
CA TYR A 180 -6.26 11.46 2.91
C TYR A 180 -6.86 12.84 3.06
N THR A 181 -7.56 13.32 2.02
CA THR A 181 -8.48 14.47 2.13
C THR A 181 -9.90 13.94 2.09
N LEU A 182 -10.66 14.26 3.13
CA LEU A 182 -12.06 13.89 3.24
C LEU A 182 -12.93 15.07 2.86
N TYR A 183 -14.00 14.82 2.13
CA TYR A 183 -15.01 15.80 1.76
C TYR A 183 -16.41 15.28 2.14
N ALA A 184 -17.20 16.12 2.81
CA ALA A 184 -18.59 15.83 3.14
C ALA A 184 -19.53 16.53 2.16
N TYR A 185 -20.55 15.83 1.68
CA TYR A 185 -21.48 16.32 0.67
C TYR A 185 -22.94 16.25 1.12
N GLU A 186 -23.68 17.32 0.85
CA GLU A 186 -25.14 17.37 1.08
C GLU A 186 -25.92 16.45 0.14
N SER A 187 -27.13 16.06 0.57
CA SER A 187 -28.13 15.41 -0.30
C SER A 187 -28.63 16.40 -1.37
N GLY A 188 -28.39 16.12 -2.66
CA GLY A 188 -28.86 16.98 -3.76
C GLY A 188 -28.64 16.38 -5.16
N GLU A 189 -29.23 16.97 -6.19
CA GLU A 189 -28.96 16.60 -7.59
C GLU A 189 -27.54 17.00 -7.98
N TYR A 190 -26.81 16.09 -8.67
CA TYR A 190 -25.41 16.24 -9.12
C TYR A 190 -24.35 16.32 -8.00
N ALA A 191 -23.86 15.15 -7.53
CA ALA A 191 -22.73 14.96 -6.60
C ALA A 191 -22.82 15.69 -5.23
N GLY A 192 -23.87 16.46 -4.97
CA GLY A 192 -24.04 17.22 -3.75
C GLY A 192 -23.10 18.43 -3.65
N ARG A 193 -23.46 19.38 -2.79
CA ARG A 193 -22.57 20.51 -2.44
C ARG A 193 -21.59 20.06 -1.37
N CYS A 194 -20.30 20.31 -1.57
CA CYS A 194 -19.29 20.11 -0.52
C CYS A 194 -19.52 21.10 0.63
N VAL A 195 -19.67 20.58 1.85
CA VAL A 195 -19.97 21.35 3.07
C VAL A 195 -18.87 21.33 4.10
N GLY A 196 -17.86 20.47 3.91
CA GLY A 196 -16.73 20.41 4.82
C GLY A 196 -15.62 19.54 4.29
N GLN A 197 -14.43 19.73 4.85
CA GLN A 197 -13.27 18.90 4.56
C GLN A 197 -12.36 18.76 5.78
N CYS A 198 -11.64 17.65 5.85
CA CYS A 198 -10.54 17.46 6.79
C CYS A 198 -9.42 16.60 6.17
N GLU A 199 -8.24 16.61 6.77
CA GLU A 199 -7.10 15.80 6.32
C GLU A 199 -6.70 14.76 7.38
N ILE A 200 -6.33 13.56 6.95
CA ILE A 200 -5.78 12.51 7.80
C ILE A 200 -4.37 12.17 7.31
N GLN A 201 -3.36 12.49 8.11
CA GLN A 201 -1.96 12.29 7.74
C GLN A 201 -1.53 10.82 7.84
N SER A 202 -0.53 10.43 7.04
CA SER A 202 0.13 9.14 7.17
C SER A 202 0.69 8.92 8.58
N GLY A 203 0.57 7.69 9.08
CA GLY A 203 0.87 7.32 10.47
C GLY A 203 -0.31 7.46 11.43
N HIS A 204 -1.43 8.06 11.01
CA HIS A 204 -2.68 8.02 11.76
C HIS A 204 -3.35 6.64 11.66
N VAL A 205 -4.02 6.17 12.71
CA VAL A 205 -4.65 4.83 12.75
C VAL A 205 -5.70 4.63 11.65
N LEU A 206 -6.51 5.67 11.38
CA LEU A 206 -7.46 5.64 10.26
C LEU A 206 -6.78 5.63 8.90
N PHE A 207 -5.62 6.29 8.75
CA PHE A 207 -4.90 6.29 7.48
C PHE A 207 -4.53 4.85 7.10
N GLU A 208 -3.96 4.09 8.05
CA GLU A 208 -3.59 2.70 7.83
C GLU A 208 -4.82 1.82 7.53
N ALA A 209 -5.91 2.02 8.28
CA ALA A 209 -7.15 1.28 8.07
C ALA A 209 -7.77 1.56 6.69
N MET A 210 -7.74 2.81 6.23
CA MET A 210 -8.25 3.22 4.93
C MET A 210 -7.40 2.67 3.77
N VAL A 211 -6.08 2.73 3.86
CA VAL A 211 -5.20 2.09 2.85
C VAL A 211 -5.49 0.59 2.77
N LYS A 212 -5.60 -0.07 3.93
CA LYS A 212 -5.95 -1.50 4.01
C LYS A 212 -7.32 -1.79 3.39
N LEU A 213 -8.30 -0.92 3.62
CA LEU A 213 -9.64 -1.04 3.06
C LEU A 213 -9.63 -0.89 1.53
N SER A 214 -8.94 0.13 1.00
CA SER A 214 -8.75 0.34 -0.44
C SER A 214 -8.12 -0.89 -1.10
N ALA A 215 -6.99 -1.36 -0.57
CA ALA A 215 -6.30 -2.53 -1.09
C ALA A 215 -7.20 -3.78 -1.06
N SER A 216 -7.97 -3.97 0.02
CA SER A 216 -8.85 -5.13 0.18
C SER A 216 -10.04 -5.09 -0.79
N LEU A 217 -10.65 -3.91 -1.00
CA LEU A 217 -11.74 -3.70 -1.95
C LEU A 217 -11.27 -3.94 -3.38
N MET A 218 -10.13 -3.33 -3.75
CA MET A 218 -9.53 -3.47 -5.08
C MET A 218 -9.20 -4.94 -5.41
N LEU A 219 -8.54 -5.65 -4.48
CA LEU A 219 -8.16 -7.05 -4.66
C LEU A 219 -9.30 -8.04 -4.41
N ARG A 220 -10.45 -7.56 -3.92
CA ARG A 220 -11.56 -8.40 -3.42
C ARG A 220 -11.10 -9.46 -2.42
N TYR A 221 -10.10 -9.12 -1.60
CA TYR A 221 -9.44 -10.03 -0.68
C TYR A 221 -9.58 -9.49 0.74
N LYS A 222 -10.07 -10.31 1.67
CA LYS A 222 -10.22 -9.95 3.10
C LYS A 222 -11.04 -8.68 3.40
N VAL A 223 -11.96 -8.29 2.52
CA VAL A 223 -12.80 -7.08 2.66
C VAL A 223 -13.49 -6.97 4.03
N LYS A 224 -14.10 -8.07 4.52
CA LYS A 224 -14.76 -8.09 5.85
C LYS A 224 -13.80 -7.81 7.00
N GLU A 225 -12.59 -8.36 6.92
CA GLU A 225 -11.54 -8.10 7.92
C GLU A 225 -11.11 -6.63 7.87
N ALA A 226 -10.98 -6.06 6.67
CA ALA A 226 -10.60 -4.65 6.50
C ALA A 226 -11.67 -3.69 7.04
N LEU A 227 -12.95 -3.94 6.77
CA LEU A 227 -14.07 -3.16 7.33
C LEU A 227 -14.06 -3.20 8.87
N SER A 228 -13.94 -4.39 9.46
CA SER A 228 -13.88 -4.52 10.92
C SER A 228 -12.67 -3.81 11.54
N ASN A 229 -11.52 -3.80 10.85
CA ASN A 229 -10.35 -3.04 11.30
C ASN A 229 -10.59 -1.52 11.22
N PHE A 230 -11.27 -1.05 10.17
CA PHE A 230 -11.67 0.35 10.04
C PHE A 230 -12.61 0.77 11.17
N ASP A 231 -13.66 -0.01 11.46
CA ASP A 231 -14.60 0.28 12.54
C ASP A 231 -13.90 0.33 13.90
N THR A 232 -12.94 -0.58 14.13
CA THR A 232 -12.14 -0.61 15.36
C THR A 232 -11.26 0.63 15.48
N ALA A 233 -10.60 1.05 14.39
CA ALA A 233 -9.77 2.25 14.37
C ALA A 233 -10.60 3.53 14.55
N TYR A 234 -11.79 3.58 13.94
CA TYR A 234 -12.73 4.69 14.07
C TYR A 234 -13.29 4.82 15.49
N SER A 235 -13.56 3.70 16.17
CA SER A 235 -14.05 3.69 17.55
C SER A 235 -13.03 4.19 18.58
N GLN A 236 -11.74 4.32 18.20
CA GLN A 236 -10.66 4.80 19.07
C GLN A 236 -10.47 6.32 19.02
N LEU A 237 -11.21 7.02 18.15
CA LEU A 237 -11.13 8.48 18.00
C LEU A 237 -11.76 9.21 19.19
#